data_AF-A0A954HDB0-F1
#
_entry.id   AF-A0A954HDB0-F1
#
_cell.length_a   1.000
_cell.length_b   1.000
_cell.length_c   1.000
_cell.angle_alpha   90.00
_cell.angle_beta   90.00
_cell.angle_gamma   90.00
#
_symmetry.space_group_name_H-M   'P 1'
#
loop_
_entity.id
_entity.type
_entity.pdbx_description
1 polymer ?
#
loop_
_entity_poly.entity_id
_entity_poly.type
_entity_poly.pdbx_seq_one_letter_code
_entity_poly.pdbx_strand_id
1 'polypeptide(L)'
;MLRGIAEGIDLFLLCIAFFMIGLIIQDDLIWMIMPLMALYFVTSESLAGQTIGKKLFSLRVVNEEGEHPSVVQATIRNVLRPLEGFGVIGVAIAGSTRRGQRLGDLLARTYVVIDNELEQLSKSEKAITENELPSSREIVSLTANGIALAKAIIQTEFNPSETGLCLIEDRDAPTGFAVKFDLIDVDDEAWHWTSDGVTIIVPHTLAERCEGLVVDDSGGTLIVTGESS
;
A
#
# COMPACT_ATOMS: atom_id res chain seq x y z
N MET A 1 -11.66 -8.47 -14.60
CA MET A 1 -12.19 -8.34 -15.99
C MET A 1 -11.48 -7.25 -16.80
N LEU A 2 -11.37 -6.00 -16.30
CA LEU A 2 -10.68 -4.88 -16.98
C LEU A 2 -9.27 -5.23 -17.49
N ARG A 3 -8.50 -5.96 -16.69
CA ARG A 3 -7.16 -6.44 -17.05
C ARG A 3 -7.13 -7.35 -18.30
N GLY A 4 -8.11 -8.23 -18.47
CA GLY A 4 -8.20 -9.08 -19.65
C GLY A 4 -8.57 -8.31 -20.91
N ILE A 5 -9.40 -7.27 -20.77
CA ILE A 5 -9.79 -6.38 -21.86
C ILE A 5 -8.61 -5.52 -22.31
N ALA A 6 -7.88 -4.91 -21.36
CA ALA A 6 -6.67 -4.12 -21.64
C ALA A 6 -5.67 -4.91 -22.50
N GLU A 7 -5.49 -6.18 -22.17
CA GLU A 7 -4.57 -7.03 -22.91
C GLU A 7 -5.13 -7.57 -24.22
N GLY A 8 -6.44 -7.78 -24.30
CA GLY A 8 -7.11 -8.06 -25.56
C GLY A 8 -6.92 -6.91 -26.55
N ILE A 9 -7.00 -5.66 -26.09
CA ILE A 9 -6.71 -4.47 -26.90
C ILE A 9 -5.25 -4.45 -27.34
N ASP A 10 -4.31 -4.67 -26.41
CA ASP A 10 -2.87 -4.72 -26.75
C ASP A 10 -2.58 -5.83 -27.79
N LEU A 11 -3.18 -7.01 -27.64
CA LEU A 11 -3.02 -8.12 -28.58
C LEU A 11 -3.66 -7.79 -29.94
N PHE A 12 -4.84 -7.17 -29.94
CA PHE A 12 -5.53 -6.80 -31.17
C PHE A 12 -4.77 -5.74 -31.97
N LEU A 13 -4.27 -4.70 -31.31
CA LEU A 13 -3.41 -3.69 -31.92
C LEU A 13 -2.14 -4.34 -32.50
N LEU A 14 -1.57 -5.32 -31.80
CA LEU A 14 -0.41 -6.07 -32.26
C LEU A 14 -0.72 -6.95 -33.47
N CYS A 15 -1.86 -7.64 -33.49
CA CYS A 15 -2.30 -8.42 -34.64
C CYS A 15 -2.52 -7.54 -35.87
N ILE A 16 -3.11 -6.35 -35.71
CA ILE A 16 -3.26 -5.38 -36.81
C ILE A 16 -1.90 -4.93 -37.32
N ALA A 17 -0.98 -4.54 -36.44
CA ALA A 17 0.36 -4.11 -36.83
C ALA A 17 1.09 -5.23 -37.60
N PHE A 18 0.99 -6.47 -37.11
CA PHE A 18 1.57 -7.65 -37.75
C PHE A 18 0.97 -7.93 -39.12
N PHE A 19 -0.36 -7.88 -39.24
CA PHE A 19 -1.05 -8.06 -40.51
C PHE A 19 -0.64 -6.98 -41.51
N MET A 20 -0.61 -5.71 -41.10
CA MET A 20 -0.18 -4.58 -41.96
C MET A 20 1.28 -4.72 -42.41
N ILE A 21 2.19 -5.13 -41.53
CA ILE A 21 3.60 -5.34 -41.87
C ILE A 21 3.77 -6.56 -42.77
N GLY A 22 3.04 -7.65 -42.50
CA GLY A 22 3.06 -8.87 -43.32
C GLY A 22 2.49 -8.66 -44.73
N LEU A 23 1.61 -7.68 -44.93
CA LEU A 23 1.17 -7.25 -46.26
C LEU A 23 2.27 -6.51 -47.05
N ILE A 24 3.22 -5.87 -46.35
CA ILE A 24 4.32 -5.11 -46.95
C ILE A 24 5.54 -5.99 -47.18
N ILE A 25 5.78 -6.97 -46.30
CA ILE A 25 7.00 -7.77 -46.28
C ILE A 25 6.62 -9.24 -46.55
N GLN A 26 6.82 -9.68 -47.80
CA GLN A 26 6.73 -11.08 -48.21
C GLN A 26 8.05 -11.78 -47.83
N ASP A 27 8.07 -12.49 -46.69
CA ASP A 27 9.05 -13.53 -46.23
C ASP A 27 9.53 -13.34 -44.77
N ASP A 28 10.29 -14.35 -44.27
CA ASP A 28 10.78 -14.72 -42.92
C ASP A 28 11.17 -13.62 -41.89
N LEU A 29 11.13 -12.34 -42.26
CA LEU A 29 11.35 -11.20 -41.36
C LEU A 29 10.40 -11.17 -40.15
N ILE A 30 9.27 -11.86 -40.29
CA ILE A 30 8.27 -12.10 -39.26
C ILE A 30 8.89 -12.66 -37.96
N TRP A 31 9.91 -13.51 -38.08
CA TRP A 31 10.64 -14.09 -36.97
C TRP A 31 11.54 -13.09 -36.25
N MET A 32 11.98 -12.04 -36.95
CA MET A 32 12.81 -10.96 -36.40
C MET A 32 11.96 -9.91 -35.65
N ILE A 33 10.67 -9.80 -35.97
CA ILE A 33 9.74 -8.83 -35.35
C ILE A 33 9.25 -9.31 -33.97
N MET A 34 9.07 -10.61 -33.77
CA MET A 34 8.65 -11.20 -32.50
C MET A 34 9.51 -10.80 -31.28
N PRO A 35 10.86 -10.91 -31.31
CA PRO A 35 11.69 -10.49 -30.19
C PRO A 35 11.69 -8.97 -29.95
N LEU A 36 11.57 -8.17 -31.01
CA LEU A 36 11.47 -6.70 -30.89
C LEU A 36 10.17 -6.27 -30.18
N MET A 37 9.07 -6.99 -30.42
CA MET A 37 7.80 -6.78 -29.73
C MET A 37 7.85 -7.22 -28.26
N ALA A 38 8.47 -8.37 -27.96
CA ALA A 38 8.72 -8.78 -26.58
C ALA A 38 9.52 -7.70 -25.83
N LEU A 39 10.52 -7.12 -26.49
CA LEU A 39 11.32 -6.01 -25.95
C LEU A 39 10.48 -4.73 -25.72
N TYR A 40 9.53 -4.42 -26.62
CA TYR A 40 8.59 -3.31 -26.41
C TYR A 40 7.74 -3.50 -25.14
N PHE A 41 7.20 -4.70 -24.91
CA PHE A 41 6.44 -4.98 -23.69
C PHE A 41 7.31 -4.94 -22.44
N VAL A 42 8.52 -5.49 -22.49
CA VAL A 42 9.45 -5.47 -21.35
C VAL A 42 9.85 -4.04 -21.01
N THR A 43 10.20 -3.23 -22.01
CA THR A 43 10.64 -1.85 -21.78
C THR A 43 9.49 -0.95 -21.35
N SER A 44 8.31 -1.02 -21.99
CA SER A 44 7.15 -0.22 -21.57
C SER A 44 6.68 -0.56 -20.15
N GLU A 45 6.62 -1.84 -19.79
CA GLU A 45 6.25 -2.24 -18.44
C GLU A 45 7.34 -1.92 -17.41
N SER A 46 8.63 -2.03 -17.76
CA SER A 46 9.70 -1.73 -16.80
C SER A 46 9.93 -0.23 -16.61
N LEU A 47 9.78 0.59 -17.64
CA LEU A 47 9.97 2.04 -17.53
C LEU A 47 8.71 2.78 -17.05
N ALA A 48 7.52 2.35 -17.47
CA ALA A 48 6.28 3.08 -17.18
C ALA A 48 5.28 2.28 -16.33
N GLY A 49 5.55 1.01 -16.03
CA GLY A 49 4.59 0.12 -15.36
C GLY A 49 3.34 -0.18 -16.19
N GLN A 50 3.27 0.29 -17.43
CA GLN A 50 2.03 0.36 -18.21
C GLN A 50 2.29 0.20 -19.71
N THR A 51 1.42 -0.55 -20.37
CA THR A 51 1.28 -0.63 -21.83
C THR A 51 0.19 0.33 -22.31
N ILE A 52 0.06 0.56 -23.62
CA ILE A 52 -0.97 1.45 -24.18
C ILE A 52 -2.37 1.01 -23.74
N GLY A 53 -2.71 -0.27 -23.87
CA GLY A 53 -3.99 -0.82 -23.45
C GLY A 53 -4.24 -0.70 -21.95
N LYS A 54 -3.19 -0.85 -21.12
CA LYS A 54 -3.30 -0.63 -19.67
C LYS A 54 -3.51 0.83 -19.31
N LYS A 55 -2.88 1.75 -20.04
CA LYS A 55 -3.05 3.20 -19.86
C LYS A 55 -4.48 3.66 -20.13
N LEU A 56 -5.17 3.06 -21.10
CA LEU A 56 -6.59 3.32 -21.39
C LEU A 56 -7.52 3.01 -20.20
N PHE A 57 -7.13 2.09 -19.32
CA PHE A 57 -7.90 1.69 -18.15
C PHE A 57 -7.28 2.14 -16.83
N SER A 58 -6.29 3.04 -16.88
CA SER A 58 -5.53 3.48 -15.71
C SER A 58 -5.00 2.31 -14.86
N LEU A 59 -4.56 1.23 -15.51
CA LEU A 59 -4.00 0.06 -14.83
C LEU A 59 -2.48 0.19 -14.77
N ARG A 60 -1.90 0.09 -13.58
CA ARG A 60 -0.45 0.06 -13.36
C ARG A 60 -0.01 -1.29 -12.82
N VAL A 61 1.10 -1.82 -13.36
CA VAL A 61 1.80 -2.96 -12.77
C VAL A 61 2.78 -2.42 -11.73
N VAL A 62 2.74 -2.97 -10.52
CA VAL A 62 3.64 -2.64 -9.42
C VAL A 62 4.27 -3.90 -8.81
N ASN A 63 5.43 -3.76 -8.20
CA ASN A 63 6.08 -4.83 -7.43
C ASN A 63 5.49 -4.91 -5.99
N GLU A 64 6.08 -5.72 -5.12
CA GLU A 64 5.65 -5.85 -3.70
C GLU A 64 5.87 -4.57 -2.88
N GLU A 65 6.74 -3.68 -3.35
CA GLU A 65 7.11 -2.40 -2.73
C GLU A 65 6.26 -1.23 -3.29
N GLY A 66 5.34 -1.47 -4.21
CA GLY A 66 4.53 -0.44 -4.86
C GLY A 66 5.22 0.32 -6.00
N GLU A 67 6.47 -0.02 -6.33
CA GLU A 67 7.25 0.59 -7.40
C GLU A 67 7.06 -0.10 -8.76
N HIS A 68 7.63 0.50 -9.81
CA HIS A 68 7.64 -0.10 -11.15
C HIS A 68 8.36 -1.46 -11.16
N PRO A 69 7.87 -2.43 -11.95
CA PRO A 69 8.51 -3.74 -12.02
C PRO A 69 9.91 -3.63 -12.64
N SER A 70 10.85 -4.37 -12.08
CA SER A 70 12.20 -4.49 -12.64
C SER A 70 12.18 -5.14 -14.02
N VAL A 71 13.25 -4.91 -14.80
CA VAL A 71 13.42 -5.50 -16.14
C VAL A 71 13.29 -7.04 -16.09
N VAL A 72 13.82 -7.66 -15.03
CA VAL A 72 13.75 -9.12 -14.82
C VAL A 72 12.31 -9.57 -14.58
N GLN A 73 11.56 -8.86 -13.73
CA GLN A 73 10.14 -9.16 -13.47
C GLN A 73 9.28 -8.99 -14.72
N ALA A 74 9.50 -7.91 -15.48
CA ALA A 74 8.84 -7.69 -16.76
C ALA A 74 9.21 -8.77 -17.80
N THR A 75 10.45 -9.25 -17.79
CA THR A 75 10.90 -10.33 -18.67
C THR A 75 10.26 -11.66 -18.33
N ILE A 76 10.23 -12.05 -17.05
CA ILE A 76 9.56 -13.28 -16.58
C ILE A 76 8.11 -13.30 -17.04
N ARG A 77 7.39 -12.19 -16.87
CA ARG A 77 6.00 -12.03 -17.31
C ARG A 77 5.85 -12.17 -18.83
N ASN A 78 6.76 -11.58 -19.61
CA ASN A 78 6.71 -11.67 -21.07
C ASN A 78 7.13 -13.04 -21.64
N VAL A 79 8.04 -13.76 -20.99
CA VAL A 79 8.45 -15.11 -21.39
C VAL A 79 7.35 -16.15 -21.07
N LEU A 80 6.57 -15.92 -20.00
CA LEU A 80 5.46 -16.80 -19.63
C LEU A 80 4.19 -16.55 -20.46
N ARG A 81 4.06 -15.40 -21.13
CA ARG A 81 2.88 -15.06 -21.96
C ARG A 81 2.53 -16.10 -23.04
N PRO A 82 3.48 -16.64 -23.83
CA PRO A 82 3.18 -17.70 -24.78
C PRO A 82 2.63 -18.98 -24.12
N LEU A 83 3.15 -19.32 -22.94
CA LEU A 83 2.70 -20.48 -22.16
C LEU A 83 1.29 -20.27 -21.59
N GLU A 84 0.93 -19.02 -21.30
CA GLU A 84 -0.43 -18.61 -20.89
C GLU A 84 -1.38 -18.35 -22.08
N GLY A 85 -1.05 -18.83 -23.28
CA GLY A 85 -1.88 -18.67 -24.48
C GLY A 85 -2.11 -17.20 -24.85
N PHE A 86 -1.06 -16.37 -24.74
CA PHE A 86 -1.10 -14.93 -25.01
C PHE A 86 -2.14 -14.17 -24.18
N GLY A 87 -2.43 -14.64 -22.97
CA GLY A 87 -3.35 -14.00 -22.04
C GLY A 87 -4.74 -14.64 -22.00
N VAL A 88 -5.09 -15.55 -22.91
CA VAL A 88 -6.37 -16.28 -22.84
C VAL A 88 -6.41 -17.20 -21.63
N ILE A 89 -5.38 -18.03 -21.45
CA ILE A 89 -5.25 -18.91 -20.28
C ILE A 89 -4.93 -18.06 -19.05
N GLY A 90 -4.10 -17.02 -19.21
CA GLY A 90 -3.78 -16.07 -18.14
C GLY A 90 -5.01 -15.41 -17.53
N VAL A 91 -6.02 -15.05 -18.33
CA VAL A 91 -7.29 -14.49 -17.83
C VAL A 91 -8.09 -15.53 -17.04
N ALA A 92 -8.11 -16.80 -17.47
CA ALA A 92 -8.77 -17.87 -16.73
C ALA A 92 -8.10 -18.16 -15.38
N ILE A 93 -6.75 -18.18 -15.35
CA ILE A 93 -5.96 -18.34 -14.12
C ILE A 93 -6.18 -17.14 -13.19
N ALA A 94 -6.16 -15.92 -13.74
CA ALA A 94 -6.44 -14.71 -12.96
C ALA A 94 -7.84 -14.72 -12.37
N GLY A 95 -8.85 -15.18 -13.11
CA GLY A 95 -10.22 -15.34 -12.61
C GLY A 95 -10.36 -16.40 -11.50
N SER A 96 -9.44 -17.36 -11.45
CA SER A 96 -9.41 -18.41 -10.43
C SER A 96 -8.61 -18.01 -9.18
N THR A 97 -7.87 -16.91 -9.25
CA THR A 97 -7.00 -16.43 -8.16
C THR A 97 -7.68 -15.28 -7.43
N ARG A 98 -7.72 -15.31 -6.08
CA ARG A 98 -8.35 -14.25 -5.27
C ARG A 98 -7.82 -12.84 -5.57
N ARG A 99 -6.54 -12.74 -5.94
CA ARG A 99 -5.85 -11.48 -6.24
C ARG A 99 -5.86 -11.10 -7.73
N GLY A 100 -6.55 -11.86 -8.59
CA GLY A 100 -6.57 -11.55 -10.03
C GLY A 100 -5.20 -11.68 -10.72
N GLN A 101 -4.30 -12.49 -10.15
CA GLN A 101 -2.93 -12.65 -10.61
C GLN A 101 -2.79 -13.84 -11.55
N ARG A 102 -1.89 -13.70 -12.52
CA ARG A 102 -1.55 -14.75 -13.48
C ARG A 102 -0.34 -15.54 -13.02
N LEU A 103 -0.02 -16.62 -13.70
CA LEU A 103 1.19 -17.40 -13.42
C LEU A 103 2.43 -16.49 -13.53
N GLY A 104 2.47 -15.64 -14.58
CA GLY A 104 3.53 -14.65 -14.76
C GLY A 104 3.66 -13.65 -13.61
N ASP A 105 2.55 -13.18 -13.06
CA ASP A 105 2.56 -12.20 -11.98
C ASP A 105 2.91 -12.84 -10.64
N LEU A 106 2.46 -14.07 -10.41
CA LEU A 106 2.78 -14.86 -9.23
C LEU A 106 4.27 -15.16 -9.17
N LEU A 107 4.88 -15.55 -10.30
CA LEU A 107 6.31 -15.83 -10.38
C LEU A 107 7.16 -14.56 -10.30
N ALA A 108 6.71 -13.46 -10.88
CA ALA A 108 7.40 -12.18 -10.82
C ALA A 108 7.14 -11.40 -9.52
N ARG A 109 6.23 -11.87 -8.66
CA ARG A 109 5.75 -11.17 -7.46
C ARG A 109 5.31 -9.73 -7.75
N THR A 110 4.39 -9.62 -8.70
CA THR A 110 3.86 -8.32 -9.15
C THR A 110 2.35 -8.28 -9.04
N TYR A 111 1.82 -7.06 -8.91
CA TYR A 111 0.40 -6.76 -8.78
C TYR A 111 -0.01 -5.80 -9.88
N VAL A 112 -1.30 -5.83 -10.24
CA VAL A 112 -1.89 -4.84 -11.14
C VAL A 112 -3.00 -4.14 -10.39
N VAL A 113 -2.88 -2.83 -10.30
CA VAL A 113 -3.70 -1.95 -9.49
C VAL A 113 -4.18 -0.77 -10.33
N ILE A 114 -5.20 -0.07 -9.85
CA ILE A 114 -5.72 1.13 -10.52
C ILE A 114 -4.86 2.31 -10.07
N ASP A 115 -4.37 3.09 -11.02
CA ASP A 115 -3.39 4.16 -10.79
C ASP A 115 -3.93 5.22 -9.82
N ASN A 116 -5.22 5.55 -9.92
CA ASN A 116 -5.88 6.52 -9.05
C ASN A 116 -5.98 6.03 -7.59
N GLU A 117 -6.12 4.72 -7.37
CA GLU A 117 -6.17 4.15 -6.01
C GLU A 117 -4.79 4.23 -5.35
N LEU A 118 -3.71 3.96 -6.09
CA LEU A 118 -2.35 4.16 -5.57
C LEU A 118 -2.08 5.62 -5.21
N GLU A 119 -2.55 6.56 -6.02
CA GLU A 119 -2.39 7.98 -5.73
C GLU A 119 -3.15 8.39 -4.47
N GLN A 120 -4.34 7.82 -4.23
CA GLN A 120 -5.09 8.03 -3.00
C GLN A 120 -4.39 7.41 -1.78
N LEU A 121 -3.93 6.16 -1.90
CA LEU A 121 -3.21 5.48 -0.82
C LEU A 121 -1.90 6.19 -0.45
N SER A 122 -1.16 6.68 -1.43
CA SER A 122 0.06 7.46 -1.16
C SER A 122 -0.23 8.85 -0.59
N LYS A 123 -1.38 9.44 -0.90
CA LYS A 123 -1.84 10.70 -0.27
C LYS A 123 -2.28 10.47 1.16
N SER A 124 -3.03 9.40 1.45
CA SER A 124 -3.43 9.06 2.82
C SER A 124 -2.22 8.66 3.67
N GLU A 125 -1.30 7.87 3.13
CA GLU A 125 -0.04 7.52 3.81
C GLU A 125 0.77 8.77 4.15
N LYS A 126 0.94 9.69 3.19
CA LYS A 126 1.62 10.97 3.45
C LYS A 126 0.86 11.86 4.42
N ALA A 127 -0.47 11.90 4.38
CA ALA A 127 -1.27 12.65 5.34
C ALA A 127 -1.06 12.10 6.76
N ILE A 128 -1.06 10.78 6.92
CA ILE A 128 -0.74 10.11 8.19
C ILE A 128 0.69 10.45 8.62
N THR A 129 1.69 10.31 7.75
CA THR A 129 3.09 10.62 8.09
C THR A 129 3.33 12.11 8.38
N GLU A 130 2.61 13.03 7.71
CA GLU A 130 2.67 14.46 8.01
C GLU A 130 1.99 14.81 9.34
N ASN A 131 0.99 14.02 9.74
CA ASN A 131 0.31 14.11 11.03
C ASN A 131 0.98 13.27 12.12
N GLU A 132 2.03 12.51 11.79
CA GLU A 132 2.91 11.88 12.76
C GLU A 132 3.85 12.92 13.36
N LEU A 133 3.90 12.97 14.69
CA LEU A 133 4.82 13.85 15.40
C LEU A 133 6.27 13.51 15.03
N PRO A 134 7.12 14.51 14.67
CA PRO A 134 8.51 14.23 14.32
C PRO A 134 9.22 13.57 15.50
N SER A 135 9.88 12.44 15.25
CA SER A 135 10.52 11.57 16.25
C SER A 135 11.59 12.26 17.14
N SER A 136 11.84 13.55 16.96
CA SER A 136 12.67 14.39 17.82
C SER A 136 11.93 14.99 19.03
N ARG A 137 10.60 14.91 19.07
CA ARG A 137 9.76 15.25 20.23
C ARG A 137 9.19 13.96 20.80
N GLU A 138 9.91 13.35 21.74
CA GLU A 138 9.37 12.25 22.55
C GLU A 138 8.39 12.87 23.57
N ILE A 139 7.15 13.11 23.11
CA ILE A 139 6.10 13.70 23.95
C ILE A 139 5.71 12.69 25.02
N VAL A 140 5.56 11.42 24.65
CA VAL A 140 5.13 10.36 25.55
C VAL A 140 6.16 9.23 25.50
N SER A 141 6.53 8.64 26.63
CA SER A 141 7.32 7.41 26.70
C SER A 141 6.47 6.31 27.30
N LEU A 142 6.49 5.10 26.72
CA LEU A 142 5.76 3.96 27.26
C LEU A 142 6.73 3.02 27.98
N THR A 143 6.34 2.53 29.15
CA THR A 143 7.04 1.40 29.78
C THR A 143 6.71 0.08 29.08
N ALA A 144 7.57 -0.94 29.23
CA ALA A 144 7.32 -2.27 28.67
C ALA A 144 5.97 -2.87 29.13
N ASN A 145 5.56 -2.57 30.37
CA ASN A 145 4.28 -3.00 30.91
C ASN A 145 3.10 -2.20 30.31
N GLY A 146 3.26 -0.89 30.15
CA GLY A 146 2.29 -0.02 29.48
C GLY A 146 2.03 -0.45 28.03
N ILE A 147 3.07 -0.84 27.28
CA ILE A 147 2.95 -1.37 25.91
C ILE A 147 2.13 -2.67 25.91
N ALA A 148 2.42 -3.60 26.82
CA ALA A 148 1.73 -4.88 26.88
C ALA A 148 0.23 -4.71 27.16
N LEU A 149 -0.12 -3.82 28.09
CA LEU A 149 -1.51 -3.53 28.43
C LEU A 149 -2.22 -2.78 27.30
N ALA A 150 -1.60 -1.75 26.71
CA ALA A 150 -2.18 -1.00 25.60
C ALA A 150 -2.50 -1.90 24.39
N LYS A 151 -1.57 -2.81 24.04
CA LYS A 151 -1.81 -3.82 23.00
C LYS A 151 -2.96 -4.75 23.34
N ALA A 152 -3.07 -5.19 24.59
CA ALA A 152 -4.16 -6.05 25.03
C ALA A 152 -5.51 -5.35 24.92
N ILE A 153 -5.58 -4.06 25.28
CA ILE A 153 -6.80 -3.24 25.17
C ILE A 153 -7.20 -3.04 23.70
N ILE A 154 -6.27 -2.63 22.84
CA ILE A 154 -6.56 -2.44 21.40
C ILE A 154 -7.03 -3.75 20.75
N GLN A 155 -6.47 -4.90 21.14
CA GLN A 155 -6.89 -6.22 20.64
C GLN A 155 -8.31 -6.63 21.05
N THR A 156 -8.90 -6.00 22.08
CA THR A 156 -10.29 -6.27 22.47
C THR A 156 -11.31 -5.57 21.58
N GLU A 157 -10.89 -4.63 20.73
CA GLU A 157 -11.78 -3.87 19.86
C GLU A 157 -12.12 -4.60 18.56
N PHE A 158 -13.23 -4.18 17.96
CA PHE A 158 -13.76 -4.80 16.73
C PHE A 158 -12.82 -4.62 15.53
N ASN A 159 -12.09 -3.49 15.45
CA ASN A 159 -11.17 -3.19 14.35
C ASN A 159 -9.78 -2.73 14.84
N PRO A 160 -8.95 -3.65 15.37
CA PRO A 160 -7.70 -3.31 16.07
C PRO A 160 -6.63 -2.65 15.19
N SER A 161 -6.75 -2.72 13.86
CA SER A 161 -5.84 -2.03 12.92
C SER A 161 -6.16 -0.55 12.72
N GLU A 162 -7.38 -0.12 13.08
CA GLU A 162 -7.86 1.26 12.89
C GLU A 162 -8.13 1.97 14.23
N THR A 163 -7.92 1.28 15.37
CA THR A 163 -8.15 1.85 16.70
C THR A 163 -6.84 2.27 17.34
N GLY A 164 -6.76 3.55 17.71
CA GLY A 164 -5.66 4.12 18.47
C GLY A 164 -6.05 4.43 19.92
N LEU A 165 -5.05 4.61 20.77
CA LEU A 165 -5.25 5.00 22.15
C LEU A 165 -5.21 6.53 22.25
N CYS A 166 -6.35 7.19 22.38
CA CYS A 166 -6.42 8.65 22.40
C CYS A 166 -6.25 9.21 23.82
N LEU A 167 -5.42 10.24 23.96
CA LEU A 167 -5.26 11.01 25.19
C LEU A 167 -6.36 12.07 25.30
N ILE A 168 -7.20 11.96 26.32
CA ILE A 168 -8.24 12.95 26.64
C ILE A 168 -7.94 13.59 28.00
N GLU A 169 -8.02 14.92 28.10
CA GLU A 169 -7.90 15.61 29.39
C GLU A 169 -9.05 15.23 30.32
N ASP A 170 -8.71 14.71 31.50
CA ASP A 170 -9.66 14.39 32.55
C ASP A 170 -10.06 15.65 33.31
N ARG A 171 -11.16 16.27 32.88
CA ARG A 171 -11.68 17.51 33.47
C ARG A 171 -12.24 17.33 34.89
N ASP A 172 -12.46 16.08 35.33
CA ASP A 172 -13.02 15.76 36.64
C ASP A 172 -11.95 15.43 37.70
N ALA A 173 -10.66 15.53 37.34
CA ALA A 173 -9.57 15.19 38.24
C ALA A 173 -9.44 16.21 39.40
N PRO A 174 -9.34 15.73 40.66
CA PRO A 174 -9.38 16.60 41.84
C PRO A 174 -8.10 17.44 42.04
N THR A 175 -6.98 17.10 41.39
CA THR A 175 -5.70 17.84 41.48
C THR A 175 -4.87 17.66 40.21
N GLY A 176 -4.51 18.76 39.54
CA GLY A 176 -3.53 18.78 38.44
C GLY A 176 -4.10 18.37 37.06
N PHE A 177 -3.25 18.48 36.04
CA PHE A 177 -3.52 17.95 34.70
C PHE A 177 -3.51 16.43 34.76
N ALA A 178 -4.64 15.81 34.44
CA ALA A 178 -4.78 14.37 34.36
C ALA A 178 -5.27 14.01 32.96
N VAL A 179 -4.82 12.85 32.46
CA VAL A 179 -5.14 12.38 31.11
C VAL A 179 -5.72 10.98 31.24
N LYS A 180 -6.85 10.76 30.58
CA LYS A 180 -7.50 9.48 30.42
C LYS A 180 -7.23 8.96 29.01
N PHE A 181 -7.24 7.64 28.89
CA PHE A 181 -7.22 6.98 27.60
C PHE A 181 -8.63 6.67 27.17
N ASP A 182 -8.94 6.99 25.92
CA ASP A 182 -10.15 6.56 25.25
C ASP A 182 -9.77 5.85 23.94
N LEU A 183 -10.61 4.91 23.54
CA LEU A 183 -10.42 4.19 22.27
C LEU A 183 -11.18 4.96 21.21
N ILE A 184 -10.43 5.54 20.29
CA ILE A 184 -10.99 6.31 19.18
C ILE A 184 -10.43 5.74 17.89
N ASP A 185 -11.29 5.65 16.88
CA ASP A 185 -10.85 5.37 15.52
C ASP A 185 -9.83 6.43 15.10
N VAL A 186 -8.74 5.99 14.46
CA VAL A 186 -7.66 6.86 14.02
C VAL A 186 -8.20 7.86 13.00
N ASP A 187 -8.51 9.06 13.46
CA ASP A 187 -9.09 10.14 12.64
C ASP A 187 -8.03 11.17 12.22
N ASP A 188 -8.25 11.84 11.10
CA ASP A 188 -7.28 12.71 10.40
C ASP A 188 -6.99 14.05 11.13
N GLU A 189 -7.72 14.40 12.20
CA GLU A 189 -7.65 15.71 12.86
C GLU A 189 -6.75 15.77 14.12
N ALA A 190 -6.03 14.71 14.46
CA ALA A 190 -5.16 14.67 15.65
C ALA A 190 -3.76 14.13 15.34
N TRP A 191 -2.75 14.55 16.11
CA TRP A 191 -1.41 14.01 15.94
C TRP A 191 -1.37 12.53 16.30
N HIS A 192 -0.70 11.75 15.48
CA HIS A 192 -0.46 10.34 15.76
C HIS A 192 0.99 10.16 16.24
N TRP A 193 1.16 9.37 17.29
CA TRP A 193 2.47 8.99 17.80
C TRP A 193 2.51 7.46 17.96
N THR A 194 3.33 6.81 17.14
CA THR A 194 3.47 5.35 17.18
C THR A 194 4.76 4.97 17.88
N SER A 195 4.66 4.15 18.93
CA SER A 195 5.82 3.60 19.64
C SER A 195 5.63 2.12 19.92
N ASP A 196 6.66 1.35 19.54
CA ASP A 196 6.71 -0.12 19.68
C ASP A 196 5.44 -0.85 19.20
N GLY A 197 4.79 -0.33 18.15
CA GLY A 197 3.58 -0.89 17.55
C GLY A 197 2.27 -0.56 18.27
N VAL A 198 2.26 0.47 19.11
CA VAL A 198 1.05 1.08 19.69
C VAL A 198 0.94 2.50 19.15
N THR A 199 -0.20 2.84 18.55
CA THR A 199 -0.50 4.20 18.09
C THR A 199 -1.26 4.94 19.18
N ILE A 200 -0.66 6.00 19.72
CA ILE A 200 -1.28 6.95 20.63
C ILE A 200 -1.72 8.17 19.82
N ILE A 201 -2.97 8.58 19.99
CA ILE A 201 -3.54 9.77 19.36
C ILE A 201 -3.47 10.92 20.37
N VAL A 202 -2.85 12.03 19.98
CA VAL A 202 -2.69 13.21 20.83
C VAL A 202 -3.36 14.41 20.17
N PRO A 203 -4.45 14.95 20.73
CA PRO A 203 -5.08 16.16 20.22
C PRO A 203 -4.10 17.34 20.18
N HIS A 204 -4.16 18.17 19.14
CA HIS A 204 -3.30 19.36 19.00
C HIS A 204 -3.33 20.29 20.23
N THR A 205 -4.46 20.35 20.92
CA THR A 205 -4.65 21.15 22.14
C THR A 205 -3.88 20.62 23.35
N LEU A 206 -3.50 19.35 23.35
CA LEU A 206 -2.82 18.66 24.45
C LEU A 206 -1.35 18.38 24.15
N ALA A 207 -0.93 18.45 22.89
CA ALA A 207 0.43 18.12 22.46
C ALA A 207 1.53 18.87 23.25
N GLU A 208 1.36 20.17 23.54
CA GLU A 208 2.36 20.94 24.32
C GLU A 208 2.38 20.58 25.81
N ARG A 209 1.22 20.21 26.37
CA ARG A 209 1.08 19.88 27.81
C ARG A 209 1.44 18.43 28.12
N CYS A 210 1.50 17.61 27.08
CA CYS A 210 1.79 16.20 27.17
C CYS A 210 3.29 15.88 27.05
N GLU A 211 4.16 16.87 26.86
CA GLU A 211 5.60 16.67 26.65
C GLU A 211 6.28 16.11 27.92
N GLY A 212 6.89 14.92 27.80
CA GLY A 212 7.57 14.23 28.90
C GLY A 212 6.70 13.28 29.73
N LEU A 213 5.49 12.94 29.27
CA LEU A 213 4.62 12.00 29.98
C LEU A 213 5.11 10.55 29.85
N VAL A 214 5.07 9.81 30.94
CA VAL A 214 5.38 8.37 30.99
C VAL A 214 4.10 7.59 31.21
N VAL A 215 3.77 6.68 30.28
CA VAL A 215 2.62 5.79 30.39
C VAL A 215 3.07 4.47 30.98
N ASP A 216 2.52 4.13 32.14
CA ASP A 216 2.80 2.88 32.86
C ASP A 216 1.50 2.15 33.24
N ASP A 217 1.62 0.85 33.51
CA ASP A 217 0.52 0.04 34.03
C ASP A 217 0.53 0.05 35.57
N SER A 218 -0.57 0.50 36.17
CA SER A 218 -0.81 0.34 37.61
C SER A 218 -2.06 -0.50 37.85
N GLY A 219 -1.85 -1.81 38.00
CA GLY A 219 -2.92 -2.73 38.40
C GLY A 219 -4.00 -2.95 37.33
N GLY A 220 -3.64 -2.88 36.04
CA GLY A 220 -4.55 -3.08 34.92
C GLY A 220 -5.19 -1.80 34.39
N THR A 221 -4.72 -0.63 34.83
CA THR A 221 -5.13 0.67 34.31
C THR A 221 -3.91 1.42 33.84
N LEU A 222 -3.97 1.96 32.62
CA LEU A 222 -2.91 2.83 32.10
C LEU A 222 -2.93 4.15 32.86
N ILE A 223 -1.81 4.46 33.51
CA ILE A 223 -1.61 5.72 34.23
C ILE A 223 -0.55 6.52 33.49
N VAL A 224 -0.82 7.82 33.37
CA VAL A 224 0.13 8.78 32.83
C VAL A 224 0.81 9.49 33.99
N THR A 225 2.14 9.40 34.03
CA THR A 225 3.00 10.00 35.07
C THR A 225 4.01 10.94 34.44
N GLY A 226 4.01 12.21 34.82
CA GLY A 226 4.93 13.22 34.30
C GLY A 226 4.62 14.59 34.87
N GLU A 227 5.62 15.46 34.94
CA GLU A 227 5.39 16.88 35.23
C GLU A 227 4.99 17.56 33.93
N SER A 228 3.77 18.11 33.84
CA SER A 228 3.43 19.01 32.73
C SER A 228 4.33 20.25 32.86
N SER A 229 4.97 20.64 31.78
CA SER A 229 5.64 21.94 31.66
C SER A 229 4.64 23.10 31.62
#